data_AF-A0A075B734-F1
#
_entry.id   AF-A0A075B734-F1
#
_cell.length_a   1.000
_cell.length_b   1.000
_cell.length_c   1.000
_cell.angle_alpha   90.00
_cell.angle_beta   90.00
_cell.angle_gamma   90.00
#
_symmetry.space_group_name_H-M   'P 1'
#
loop_
_entity.id
_entity.type
_entity.pdbx_description
1 polymer ?
#
loop_
_entity_poly.entity_id
_entity_poly.type
_entity_poly.pdbx_seq_one_letter_code
_entity_poly.pdbx_strand_id
1 'polypeptide(L)'
;MVQASGHRRSTRGSKMVSWSVIAKIQEIWCEEDERKMVREFLAEFMSTYVMMVFGLGSVAHMVLNKTYGSYLGVNLGFGFGVTMGVHVAGRISGAHMNAAVTFTNCALGRVPWRKFPVHVLGQFLGSFLAAATIYSLFYTAILHFSGGELMVTGPFATAGIFATYLPDHMTLWRGFLNEEWLTRMLQLCLFTITDQENNPALPGTHALVISILVVIIRVSHGINTGYAINPSRDPPPSIFTFIAGWGKQVFSDGENWWWVPVVAPLLGASLGGIIYLVFIGSTIPREPLKLEDSVAYEDHGITVLPKMGSHEPMISPLTLISVSLANRSSVHSAPPLHESMALEHF
;
A
#
# COMPACT_ATOMS: atom_id res chain seq x y z
N MET A 1 70.15 -18.23 -33.32
CA MET A 1 69.67 -19.62 -33.16
C MET A 1 68.68 -19.63 -32.00
N VAL A 2 67.39 -19.50 -32.32
CA VAL A 2 66.32 -19.17 -31.36
C VAL A 2 65.53 -20.42 -30.97
N GLN A 3 65.25 -20.51 -29.67
CA GLN A 3 64.64 -21.61 -28.93
C GLN A 3 63.24 -22.02 -29.41
N ALA A 4 62.98 -23.33 -29.32
CA ALA A 4 61.67 -23.95 -29.42
C ALA A 4 60.80 -23.62 -28.19
N SER A 5 59.57 -23.17 -28.41
CA SER A 5 58.51 -23.11 -27.40
C SER A 5 57.33 -23.98 -27.83
N GLY A 6 57.09 -25.05 -27.08
CA GLY A 6 56.04 -26.02 -27.32
C GLY A 6 54.66 -25.48 -26.95
N HIS A 7 53.72 -25.58 -27.89
CA HIS A 7 52.28 -25.39 -27.67
C HIS A 7 51.71 -26.44 -26.71
N ARG A 8 51.19 -26.02 -25.55
CA ARG A 8 50.20 -26.80 -24.77
C ARG A 8 48.82 -26.18 -24.95
N ARG A 9 47.95 -26.85 -25.70
CA ARG A 9 46.50 -26.59 -25.71
C ARG A 9 45.91 -27.02 -24.37
N SER A 10 45.33 -26.07 -23.64
CA SER A 10 44.50 -26.33 -22.46
C SER A 10 43.08 -26.69 -22.91
N THR A 11 42.67 -27.95 -22.72
CA THR A 11 41.27 -28.37 -22.83
C THR A 11 40.56 -28.06 -21.51
N ARG A 12 39.88 -26.91 -21.44
CA ARG A 12 39.01 -26.54 -20.31
C ARG A 12 37.74 -27.40 -20.39
N GLY A 13 37.70 -28.50 -19.63
CA GLY A 13 36.52 -29.34 -19.49
C GLY A 13 35.42 -28.59 -18.74
N SER A 14 34.34 -28.25 -19.44
CA SER A 14 33.11 -27.73 -18.84
C SER A 14 32.52 -28.82 -17.94
N LYS A 15 32.63 -28.67 -16.61
CA LYS A 15 31.96 -29.56 -15.65
C LYS A 15 30.45 -29.34 -15.80
N MET A 16 29.79 -30.25 -16.49
CA MET A 16 28.33 -30.23 -16.67
C MET A 16 27.69 -30.39 -15.28
N VAL A 17 26.96 -29.38 -14.81
CA VAL A 17 26.16 -29.47 -13.57
C VAL A 17 25.12 -30.57 -13.78
N SER A 18 25.07 -31.55 -12.88
CA SER A 18 24.09 -32.65 -12.96
C SER A 18 22.66 -32.10 -12.93
N TRP A 19 21.77 -32.64 -13.77
CA TRP A 19 20.34 -32.31 -13.79
C TRP A 19 19.70 -32.40 -12.39
N SER A 20 20.15 -33.32 -11.54
CA SER A 20 19.66 -33.43 -10.16
C SER A 20 19.98 -32.20 -9.30
N VAL A 21 21.12 -31.56 -9.53
CA VAL A 21 21.50 -30.32 -8.84
C VAL A 21 20.65 -29.16 -9.36
N ILE A 22 20.44 -29.05 -10.67
CA ILE A 22 19.57 -28.03 -11.28
C ILE A 22 18.14 -28.16 -10.75
N ALA A 23 17.58 -29.38 -10.71
CA ALA A 23 16.24 -29.62 -10.20
C ALA A 23 16.10 -29.23 -8.73
N LYS A 24 17.07 -29.59 -7.88
CA LYS A 24 17.06 -29.21 -6.47
C LYS A 24 17.19 -27.70 -6.24
N ILE A 25 18.00 -27.03 -7.06
CA ILE A 25 18.08 -25.57 -7.07
C ILE A 25 16.71 -25.02 -7.47
N GLN A 26 16.11 -25.44 -8.58
CA GLN A 26 14.79 -24.97 -9.00
C GLN A 26 13.71 -25.15 -7.93
N GLU A 27 13.73 -26.26 -7.20
CA GLU A 27 12.82 -26.54 -6.09
C GLU A 27 13.00 -25.53 -4.93
N ILE A 28 14.24 -25.30 -4.47
CA ILE A 28 14.54 -24.33 -3.41
C ILE A 28 14.13 -22.91 -3.82
N TRP A 29 14.38 -22.53 -5.07
CA TRP A 29 14.00 -21.21 -5.59
C TRP A 29 12.48 -21.07 -5.68
N CYS A 30 11.76 -22.13 -6.05
CA CYS A 30 10.30 -22.15 -6.05
C CYS A 30 9.75 -21.99 -4.62
N GLU A 31 10.31 -22.69 -3.63
CA GLU A 31 9.92 -22.54 -2.23
C GLU A 31 10.20 -21.13 -1.70
N GLU A 32 11.35 -20.54 -2.02
CA GLU A 32 11.70 -19.18 -1.60
C GLU A 32 10.75 -18.15 -2.23
N ASP A 33 10.46 -18.32 -3.52
CA ASP A 33 9.49 -17.51 -4.26
C ASP A 33 8.08 -17.60 -3.65
N GLU A 34 7.61 -18.81 -3.31
CA GLU A 34 6.31 -19.03 -2.68
C GLU A 34 6.25 -18.39 -1.29
N ARG A 35 7.28 -18.59 -0.46
CA ARG A 35 7.38 -17.95 0.86
C ARG A 35 7.36 -16.43 0.73
N LYS A 36 8.02 -15.88 -0.28
CA LYS A 36 8.03 -14.44 -0.56
C LYS A 36 6.65 -13.95 -0.99
N MET A 37 5.96 -14.67 -1.87
CA MET A 37 4.59 -14.34 -2.31
C MET A 37 3.60 -14.35 -1.15
N VAL A 38 3.66 -15.34 -0.26
CA VAL A 38 2.79 -15.39 0.94
C VAL A 38 3.09 -14.24 1.90
N ARG A 39 4.37 -13.89 2.10
CA ARG A 39 4.75 -12.72 2.91
C ARG A 39 4.22 -11.42 2.34
N GLU A 40 4.34 -11.23 1.02
CA GLU A 40 3.80 -10.06 0.33
C GLU A 40 2.27 -10.01 0.38
N PHE A 41 1.59 -11.15 0.20
CA PHE A 41 0.15 -11.28 0.39
C PHE A 41 -0.30 -10.82 1.78
N LEU A 42 0.32 -11.36 2.84
CA LEU A 42 -0.02 -11.01 4.23
C LEU A 42 0.28 -9.55 4.54
N ALA A 43 1.36 -9.00 3.96
CA ALA A 43 1.71 -7.59 4.10
C ALA A 43 0.68 -6.67 3.42
N GLU A 44 0.31 -6.96 2.17
CA GLU A 44 -0.73 -6.22 1.44
C GLU A 44 -2.10 -6.35 2.09
N PHE A 45 -2.44 -7.53 2.62
CA PHE A 45 -3.64 -7.75 3.42
C PHE A 45 -3.68 -6.83 4.65
N MET A 46 -2.62 -6.87 5.48
CA MET A 46 -2.62 -6.14 6.75
C MET A 46 -2.52 -4.63 6.54
N SER A 47 -1.70 -4.18 5.59
CA SER A 47 -1.57 -2.75 5.28
C SER A 47 -2.86 -2.17 4.72
N THR A 48 -3.54 -2.87 3.81
CA THR A 48 -4.84 -2.44 3.28
C THR A 48 -5.92 -2.48 4.37
N TYR A 49 -5.94 -3.51 5.22
CA TYR A 49 -6.85 -3.59 6.35
C TYR A 49 -6.70 -2.38 7.29
N VAL A 50 -5.46 -2.05 7.69
CA VAL A 50 -5.17 -0.91 8.57
C VAL A 50 -5.60 0.42 7.91
N MET A 51 -5.23 0.64 6.65
CA MET A 51 -5.65 1.83 5.90
C MET A 51 -7.17 1.97 5.87
N MET A 52 -7.89 0.88 5.60
CA MET A 52 -9.34 0.87 5.47
C MET A 52 -10.06 1.02 6.82
N VAL A 53 -9.55 0.43 7.91
CA VAL A 53 -10.13 0.64 9.25
C VAL A 53 -10.09 2.11 9.64
N PHE A 54 -8.94 2.78 9.47
CA PHE A 54 -8.83 4.22 9.77
C PHE A 54 -9.67 5.07 8.82
N GLY A 55 -9.64 4.74 7.52
CA GLY A 55 -10.38 5.44 6.50
C GLY A 55 -11.89 5.34 6.70
N LEU A 56 -12.45 4.13 6.65
CA LEU A 56 -13.90 3.90 6.81
C LEU A 56 -14.40 4.34 8.19
N GLY A 57 -13.61 4.14 9.25
CA GLY A 57 -13.94 4.63 10.60
C GLY A 57 -14.10 6.15 10.65
N SER A 58 -13.24 6.91 9.95
CA SER A 58 -13.37 8.36 9.86
C SER A 58 -14.62 8.81 9.09
N VAL A 59 -15.05 8.05 8.06
CA VAL A 59 -16.30 8.32 7.33
C VAL A 59 -17.51 8.00 8.20
N ALA A 60 -17.49 6.87 8.93
CA ALA A 60 -18.54 6.50 9.87
C ALA A 60 -18.72 7.61 10.92
N HIS A 61 -17.63 8.17 11.41
CA HIS A 61 -17.66 9.30 12.36
C HIS A 61 -18.34 10.54 11.76
N MET A 62 -18.03 10.90 10.51
CA MET A 62 -18.63 12.04 9.81
C MET A 62 -20.12 11.83 9.51
N VAL A 63 -20.51 10.64 9.05
CA VAL A 63 -21.89 10.34 8.66
C VAL A 63 -22.80 10.22 9.88
N LEU A 64 -22.37 9.46 10.89
CA LEU A 64 -23.22 9.10 12.03
C LEU A 64 -23.28 10.21 13.09
N ASN A 65 -22.30 11.13 13.12
CA ASN A 65 -22.29 12.21 14.09
C ASN A 65 -21.63 13.49 13.55
N LYS A 66 -22.45 14.46 13.13
CA LYS A 66 -21.99 15.76 12.61
C LYS A 66 -21.23 16.62 13.63
N THR A 67 -21.36 16.35 14.92
CA THR A 67 -20.65 17.11 15.96
C THR A 67 -19.20 16.69 16.06
N TYR A 68 -18.89 15.40 15.84
CA TYR A 68 -17.55 14.86 16.05
C TYR A 68 -16.81 14.53 14.74
N GLY A 69 -17.52 14.35 13.64
CA GLY A 69 -16.93 14.05 12.35
C GLY A 69 -17.05 15.20 11.36
N SER A 70 -16.03 15.37 10.52
CA SER A 70 -15.97 16.40 9.49
C SER A 70 -15.30 15.86 8.24
N TYR A 71 -15.51 16.55 7.11
CA TYR A 71 -14.86 16.20 5.85
C TYR A 71 -13.32 16.21 5.96
N LEU A 72 -12.76 17.19 6.67
CA LEU A 72 -11.32 17.24 6.95
C LEU A 72 -10.87 16.04 7.78
N GLY A 73 -11.68 15.60 8.76
CA GLY A 73 -11.42 14.39 9.54
C GLY A 73 -11.32 13.14 8.66
N VAL A 74 -12.18 13.00 7.65
CA VAL A 74 -12.10 11.92 6.66
C VAL A 74 -10.80 11.98 5.87
N ASN A 75 -10.40 13.17 5.46
CA ASN A 75 -9.20 13.38 4.66
C ASN A 75 -7.93 12.99 5.44
N LEU A 76 -7.83 13.43 6.69
CA LEU A 76 -6.73 13.09 7.60
C LEU A 76 -6.74 11.61 7.97
N GLY A 77 -7.91 11.03 8.27
CA GLY A 77 -8.07 9.64 8.68
C GLY A 77 -7.56 8.66 7.62
N PHE A 78 -7.96 8.85 6.36
CA PHE A 78 -7.41 8.05 5.26
C PHE A 78 -5.95 8.35 4.96
N GLY A 79 -5.53 9.62 4.97
CA GLY A 79 -4.15 10.00 4.73
C GLY A 79 -3.18 9.33 5.71
N PHE A 80 -3.39 9.52 7.01
CA PHE A 80 -2.56 8.88 8.03
C PHE A 80 -2.80 7.37 8.14
N GLY A 81 -3.99 6.88 7.76
CA GLY A 81 -4.22 5.45 7.55
C GLY A 81 -3.27 4.85 6.51
N VAL A 82 -3.03 5.56 5.40
CA VAL A 82 -2.01 5.19 4.39
C VAL A 82 -0.61 5.23 4.99
N THR A 83 -0.24 6.23 5.80
CA THR A 83 1.07 6.25 6.49
C THR A 83 1.28 4.98 7.32
N MET A 84 0.28 4.58 8.11
CA MET A 84 0.37 3.37 8.92
C MET A 84 0.48 2.12 8.06
N GLY A 85 -0.29 2.04 6.97
CA GLY A 85 -0.18 0.94 6.01
C GLY A 85 1.20 0.84 5.34
N VAL A 86 1.81 1.97 4.98
CA VAL A 86 3.20 2.00 4.46
C VAL A 86 4.19 1.50 5.51
N HIS A 87 4.03 1.85 6.79
CA HIS A 87 4.90 1.31 7.85
C HIS A 87 4.71 -0.19 8.06
N VAL A 88 3.49 -0.71 7.89
CA VAL A 88 3.18 -2.15 8.03
C VAL A 88 3.84 -2.99 6.93
N ALA A 89 3.77 -2.55 5.68
CA ALA A 89 4.11 -3.40 4.53
C ALA A 89 5.26 -2.89 3.64
N GLY A 90 5.75 -1.66 3.86
CA GLY A 90 6.64 -0.97 2.92
C GLY A 90 7.93 -1.73 2.61
N ARG A 91 8.54 -2.38 3.60
CA ARG A 91 9.76 -3.19 3.42
C ARG A 91 9.50 -4.61 2.90
N ILE A 92 8.26 -5.07 2.89
CA ILE A 92 7.91 -6.45 2.54
C ILE A 92 7.37 -6.50 1.10
N SER A 93 6.30 -5.75 0.82
CA SER A 93 5.63 -5.74 -0.48
C SER A 93 5.83 -4.43 -1.27
N GLY A 94 6.33 -3.38 -0.61
CA GLY A 94 6.27 -2.00 -1.13
C GLY A 94 5.06 -1.21 -0.65
N ALA A 95 4.13 -1.85 0.08
CA ALA A 95 2.87 -1.28 0.56
C ALA A 95 2.06 -0.60 -0.55
N HIS A 96 1.72 -1.36 -1.59
CA HIS A 96 0.91 -0.80 -2.67
C HIS A 96 -0.47 -0.41 -2.17
N MET A 97 -1.13 -1.30 -1.40
CA MET A 97 -2.47 -1.15 -0.84
C MET A 97 -3.56 -0.79 -1.87
N ASN A 98 -3.22 -0.87 -3.15
CA ASN A 98 -3.97 -0.32 -4.26
C ASN A 98 -3.71 -1.14 -5.53
N ALA A 99 -4.77 -1.72 -6.06
CA ALA A 99 -4.71 -2.55 -7.27
C ALA A 99 -4.25 -1.74 -8.49
N ALA A 100 -4.59 -0.46 -8.60
CA ALA A 100 -4.16 0.40 -9.70
C ALA A 100 -2.65 0.72 -9.64
N VAL A 101 -2.11 0.95 -8.44
CA VAL A 101 -0.66 1.12 -8.22
C VAL A 101 0.08 -0.18 -8.53
N THR A 102 -0.47 -1.31 -8.08
CA THR A 102 0.11 -2.65 -8.35
C THR A 102 0.11 -2.93 -9.85
N PHE A 103 -1.00 -2.67 -10.54
CA PHE A 103 -1.14 -2.83 -11.98
C PHE A 103 -0.13 -1.99 -12.75
N THR A 104 0.00 -0.70 -12.41
CA THR A 104 0.93 0.20 -13.08
C THR A 104 2.38 -0.21 -12.89
N ASN A 105 2.75 -0.64 -11.68
CA ASN A 105 4.09 -1.16 -11.43
C ASN A 105 4.38 -2.45 -12.22
N CYS A 106 3.38 -3.30 -12.46
CA CYS A 106 3.51 -4.46 -13.34
C CYS A 106 3.64 -4.05 -14.82
N ALA A 107 2.78 -3.15 -15.29
CA ALA A 107 2.77 -2.65 -16.66
C ALA A 107 4.08 -1.93 -17.03
N LEU A 108 4.71 -1.24 -16.08
CA LEU A 108 5.98 -0.56 -16.26
C LEU A 108 7.21 -1.41 -15.92
N GLY A 109 7.05 -2.72 -15.71
CA GLY A 109 8.15 -3.67 -15.49
C GLY A 109 8.86 -3.55 -14.15
N ARG A 110 8.29 -2.85 -13.17
CA ARG A 110 8.85 -2.70 -11.81
C ARG A 110 8.51 -3.91 -10.91
N VAL A 111 7.43 -4.62 -11.22
CA VAL A 111 6.96 -5.79 -10.47
C VAL A 111 6.59 -6.91 -11.45
N PRO A 112 7.00 -8.17 -11.21
CA PRO A 112 6.63 -9.28 -12.08
C PRO A 112 5.12 -9.57 -12.03
N TRP A 113 4.49 -9.77 -13.19
CA TRP A 113 3.06 -10.03 -13.32
C TRP A 113 2.53 -11.21 -12.50
N ARG A 114 3.37 -12.20 -12.16
CA ARG A 114 2.99 -13.33 -11.27
C ARG A 114 2.52 -12.84 -9.89
N LYS A 115 3.02 -11.70 -9.41
CA LYS A 115 2.67 -11.12 -8.10
C LYS A 115 1.40 -10.29 -8.11
N PHE A 116 0.97 -9.82 -9.27
CA PHE A 116 -0.24 -8.99 -9.41
C PHE A 116 -1.48 -9.61 -8.76
N PRO A 117 -1.90 -10.85 -9.10
CA PRO A 117 -3.09 -11.45 -8.48
C PRO A 117 -2.92 -11.69 -6.98
N VAL A 118 -1.70 -11.98 -6.52
CA VAL A 118 -1.41 -12.19 -5.09
C VAL A 118 -1.59 -10.89 -4.30
N HIS A 119 -1.06 -9.78 -4.80
CA HIS A 119 -1.22 -8.46 -4.18
C HIS A 119 -2.69 -8.02 -4.18
N VAL A 120 -3.37 -8.10 -5.32
CA VAL A 120 -4.78 -7.69 -5.44
C VAL A 120 -5.67 -8.52 -4.52
N LEU A 121 -5.47 -9.84 -4.44
CA LEU A 121 -6.24 -10.70 -3.54
C LEU A 121 -6.01 -10.32 -2.07
N GLY A 122 -4.76 -10.07 -1.67
CA GLY A 122 -4.43 -9.62 -0.31
C GLY A 122 -5.14 -8.30 0.03
N GLN A 123 -5.04 -7.31 -0.85
CA GLN A 123 -5.69 -6.02 -0.69
C GLN A 123 -7.21 -6.13 -0.62
N PHE A 124 -7.83 -6.92 -1.51
CA PHE A 124 -9.28 -7.10 -1.56
C PHE A 124 -9.81 -7.75 -0.28
N LEU A 125 -9.16 -8.82 0.20
CA LEU A 125 -9.56 -9.49 1.43
C LEU A 125 -9.34 -8.61 2.66
N GLY A 126 -8.22 -7.87 2.71
CA GLY A 126 -7.94 -6.93 3.80
C GLY A 126 -8.99 -5.82 3.87
N SER A 127 -9.38 -5.26 2.72
CA SER A 127 -10.40 -4.22 2.61
C SER A 127 -11.81 -4.72 2.94
N PHE A 128 -12.19 -5.92 2.47
CA PHE A 128 -13.46 -6.56 2.80
C PHE A 128 -13.60 -6.81 4.31
N LEU A 129 -12.57 -7.36 4.95
CA LEU A 129 -12.59 -7.61 6.40
C LEU A 129 -12.54 -6.31 7.21
N ALA A 130 -11.85 -5.27 6.73
CA ALA A 130 -11.90 -3.96 7.36
C ALA A 130 -13.32 -3.36 7.34
N ALA A 131 -14.06 -3.51 6.23
CA ALA A 131 -15.46 -3.09 6.16
C ALA A 131 -16.33 -3.86 7.17
N ALA A 132 -16.16 -5.18 7.28
CA ALA A 132 -16.86 -5.98 8.28
C ALA A 132 -16.53 -5.55 9.71
N THR A 133 -15.25 -5.30 10.02
CA THR A 133 -14.83 -4.81 11.35
C THR A 133 -15.47 -3.46 11.66
N ILE A 134 -15.45 -2.50 10.72
CA ILE A 134 -16.07 -1.17 10.95
C ILE A 134 -17.58 -1.28 11.13
N TYR A 135 -18.25 -2.12 10.35
CA TYR A 135 -19.68 -2.37 10.55
C TYR A 135 -19.96 -2.96 11.93
N SER A 136 -19.17 -3.94 12.40
CA SER A 136 -19.33 -4.52 13.74
C SER A 136 -19.08 -3.50 14.85
N LEU A 137 -18.06 -2.65 14.71
CA LEU A 137 -17.73 -1.62 15.70
C LEU A 137 -18.77 -0.50 15.78
N PHE A 138 -19.34 -0.11 14.64
CA PHE A 138 -20.34 0.96 14.54
C PHE A 138 -21.79 0.46 14.47
N TYR A 139 -22.03 -0.84 14.68
CA TYR A 139 -23.33 -1.47 14.45
C TYR A 139 -24.50 -0.74 15.12
N THR A 140 -24.37 -0.44 16.42
CA THR A 140 -25.41 0.27 17.18
C THR A 140 -25.57 1.72 16.74
N ALA A 141 -24.48 2.40 16.38
CA ALA A 141 -24.51 3.78 15.90
C ALA A 141 -25.18 3.89 14.52
N ILE A 142 -24.91 2.94 13.63
CA ILE A 142 -25.55 2.84 12.30
C ILE A 142 -27.06 2.65 12.47
N LEU A 143 -27.48 1.65 13.26
CA LEU A 143 -28.89 1.37 13.47
C LEU A 143 -29.63 2.53 14.14
N HIS A 144 -29.00 3.20 15.11
CA HIS A 144 -29.58 4.37 15.75
C HIS A 144 -29.75 5.55 14.77
N PHE A 145 -28.73 5.81 13.94
CA PHE A 145 -28.78 6.88 12.94
C PHE A 145 -29.81 6.63 11.84
N SER A 146 -29.91 5.39 11.36
CA SER A 146 -30.75 5.04 10.20
C SER A 146 -32.14 4.53 10.56
N GLY A 147 -32.51 4.50 11.85
CA GLY A 147 -33.79 3.96 12.31
C GLY A 147 -33.94 2.45 12.07
N GLY A 148 -32.83 1.73 11.86
CA GLY A 148 -32.81 0.30 11.53
C GLY A 148 -32.85 -0.02 10.03
N GLU A 149 -33.00 0.98 9.15
CA GLU A 149 -33.02 0.77 7.70
C GLU A 149 -31.64 1.00 7.09
N LEU A 150 -31.14 0.04 6.30
CA LEU A 150 -29.83 0.13 5.65
C LEU A 150 -29.96 0.77 4.26
N MET A 151 -29.88 2.10 4.21
CA MET A 151 -30.13 2.88 3.00
C MET A 151 -28.85 3.20 2.20
N VAL A 152 -28.93 3.14 0.87
CA VAL A 152 -27.84 3.56 -0.04
C VAL A 152 -27.91 5.05 -0.36
N THR A 153 -29.12 5.54 -0.62
CA THR A 153 -29.40 6.95 -0.95
C THR A 153 -30.39 7.56 0.03
N GLY A 154 -30.40 8.90 0.14
CA GLY A 154 -31.32 9.64 0.98
C GLY A 154 -30.66 10.25 2.23
N PRO A 155 -31.45 10.95 3.06
CA PRO A 155 -30.92 11.74 4.19
C PRO A 155 -30.26 10.90 5.29
N PHE A 156 -30.63 9.62 5.39
CA PHE A 156 -30.08 8.66 6.35
C PHE A 156 -29.24 7.56 5.66
N ALA A 157 -28.70 7.87 4.47
CA ALA A 157 -27.83 6.96 3.74
C ALA A 157 -26.57 6.59 4.54
N THR A 158 -26.29 5.29 4.62
CA THR A 158 -25.18 4.73 5.39
C THR A 158 -24.22 3.91 4.54
N ALA A 159 -24.60 3.53 3.30
CA ALA A 159 -23.72 2.79 2.40
C ALA A 159 -22.43 3.57 2.04
N GLY A 160 -22.54 4.91 1.98
CA GLY A 160 -21.43 5.82 1.70
C GLY A 160 -20.30 5.79 2.75
N ILE A 161 -20.53 5.15 3.90
CA ILE A 161 -19.47 4.86 4.88
C ILE A 161 -18.43 3.91 4.29
N PHE A 162 -18.86 2.93 3.50
CA PHE A 162 -18.06 1.81 3.04
C PHE A 162 -17.51 2.03 1.63
N ALA A 163 -18.37 2.49 0.72
CA ALA A 163 -18.05 2.70 -0.69
C ALA A 163 -18.36 4.13 -1.13
N THR A 164 -17.85 4.51 -2.29
CA THR A 164 -18.12 5.80 -2.91
C THR A 164 -19.37 5.73 -3.78
N TYR A 165 -20.13 6.82 -3.79
CA TYR A 165 -21.33 6.98 -4.60
C TYR A 165 -21.25 8.33 -5.30
N LEU A 166 -21.78 8.38 -6.51
CA LEU A 166 -21.75 9.58 -7.34
C LEU A 166 -22.79 10.59 -6.79
N PRO A 167 -22.41 11.85 -6.52
CA PRO A 167 -23.37 12.86 -6.09
C PRO A 167 -24.27 13.31 -7.25
N ASP A 168 -25.48 13.78 -6.94
CA ASP A 168 -26.52 14.10 -7.93
C ASP A 168 -26.12 15.12 -9.01
N HIS A 169 -25.11 15.95 -8.75
CA HIS A 169 -24.61 16.97 -9.69
C HIS A 169 -23.61 16.42 -10.72
N MET A 170 -23.18 15.16 -10.57
CA MET A 170 -22.19 14.51 -11.43
C MET A 170 -22.85 13.52 -12.38
N THR A 171 -22.26 13.38 -13.56
CA THR A 171 -22.64 12.36 -14.55
C THR A 171 -21.57 11.27 -14.57
N LEU A 172 -21.92 10.07 -15.02
CA LEU A 172 -20.99 8.95 -15.04
C LEU A 172 -19.68 9.25 -15.79
N TRP A 173 -19.75 9.94 -16.93
CA TRP A 173 -18.54 10.29 -17.71
C TRP A 173 -17.64 11.30 -16.97
N ARG A 174 -18.23 12.28 -16.25
CA ARG A 174 -17.47 13.23 -15.42
C ARG A 174 -16.84 12.53 -14.22
N GLY A 175 -17.57 11.58 -13.62
CA GLY A 175 -17.04 10.74 -12.53
C GLY A 175 -15.86 9.90 -13.00
N PHE A 176 -15.95 9.30 -14.19
CA PHE A 176 -14.85 8.57 -14.82
C PHE A 176 -13.63 9.46 -15.06
N LEU A 177 -13.81 10.65 -15.65
CA LEU A 177 -12.73 11.60 -15.87
C LEU A 177 -12.08 12.05 -14.55
N ASN A 178 -12.88 12.27 -13.50
CA ASN A 178 -12.39 12.65 -12.18
C ASN A 178 -11.52 11.53 -11.57
N GLU A 179 -12.01 10.30 -11.51
CA GLU A 179 -11.25 9.16 -10.96
C GLU A 179 -9.96 8.87 -11.75
N GLU A 180 -10.03 8.95 -13.08
CA GLU A 180 -8.85 8.79 -13.95
C GLU A 180 -7.80 9.88 -13.65
N TRP A 181 -8.22 11.16 -13.63
CA TRP A 181 -7.33 12.29 -13.41
C TRP A 181 -6.69 12.29 -12.02
N LEU A 182 -7.47 12.02 -10.97
CA LEU A 182 -6.96 11.96 -9.60
C LEU A 182 -5.98 10.82 -9.41
N THR A 183 -6.27 9.64 -9.97
CA THR A 183 -5.36 8.49 -9.88
C THR A 183 -4.09 8.71 -10.70
N ARG A 184 -4.18 9.42 -11.83
CA ARG A 184 -3.01 9.87 -12.60
C ARG A 184 -2.08 10.76 -11.79
N MET A 185 -2.64 11.76 -11.11
CA MET A 185 -1.87 12.66 -10.23
C MET A 185 -1.26 11.89 -9.06
N LEU A 186 -2.02 10.99 -8.43
CA LEU A 186 -1.52 10.10 -7.38
C LEU A 186 -0.28 9.35 -7.86
N GLN A 187 -0.38 8.62 -8.99
CA GLN A 187 0.71 7.76 -9.46
C GLN A 187 1.95 8.55 -9.90
N LEU A 188 1.76 9.70 -10.56
CA LEU A 188 2.85 10.61 -10.92
C LEU A 188 3.60 11.07 -9.67
N CYS A 189 2.87 11.56 -8.67
CA CYS A 189 3.47 12.04 -7.42
C CYS A 189 4.12 10.89 -6.63
N LEU A 190 3.51 9.71 -6.59
CA LEU A 190 4.10 8.52 -5.94
C LEU A 190 5.48 8.20 -6.53
N PHE A 191 5.63 8.24 -7.86
CA PHE A 191 6.95 8.05 -8.48
C PHE A 191 7.90 9.19 -8.16
N THR A 192 7.47 10.46 -8.19
CA THR A 192 8.35 11.58 -7.80
C THR A 192 8.89 11.47 -6.37
N ILE A 193 8.07 10.96 -5.44
CA ILE A 193 8.41 10.83 -4.01
C ILE A 193 9.37 9.67 -3.77
N THR A 194 9.28 8.61 -4.57
CA THR A 194 10.00 7.34 -4.37
C THR A 194 11.24 7.18 -5.25
N ASP A 195 11.33 7.91 -6.36
CA ASP A 195 12.47 7.84 -7.27
C ASP A 195 13.73 8.45 -6.63
N GLN A 196 14.70 7.56 -6.34
CA GLN A 196 15.94 7.93 -5.66
C GLN A 196 16.89 8.78 -6.53
N GLU A 197 16.66 8.81 -7.84
CA GLU A 197 17.49 9.57 -8.78
C GLU A 197 16.95 10.99 -9.03
N ASN A 198 15.75 11.29 -8.50
CA ASN A 198 15.16 12.62 -8.51
C ASN A 198 15.43 13.34 -7.16
N ASN A 199 14.44 14.02 -6.60
CA ASN A 199 14.45 14.56 -5.26
C ASN A 199 13.44 13.77 -4.39
N PRO A 200 13.77 12.54 -3.98
CA PRO A 200 12.88 11.70 -3.19
C PRO A 200 12.67 12.29 -1.78
N ALA A 201 11.64 11.79 -1.10
CA ALA A 201 11.53 12.04 0.34
C ALA A 201 12.74 11.45 1.09
N LEU A 202 13.09 12.04 2.24
CA LEU A 202 14.17 11.53 3.08
C LEU A 202 13.87 10.06 3.50
N PRO A 203 14.89 9.18 3.62
CA PRO A 203 14.68 7.84 4.13
C PRO A 203 13.94 7.85 5.48
N GLY A 204 12.85 7.08 5.56
CA GLY A 204 11.97 7.05 6.74
C GLY A 204 10.80 8.04 6.72
N THR A 205 10.82 9.09 5.90
CA THR A 205 9.70 10.07 5.80
C THR A 205 8.76 9.83 4.62
N HIS A 206 9.07 8.86 3.75
CA HIS A 206 8.28 8.54 2.56
C HIS A 206 6.80 8.29 2.91
N ALA A 207 6.53 7.54 3.98
CA ALA A 207 5.17 7.23 4.44
C ALA A 207 4.36 8.48 4.81
N LEU A 208 5.02 9.51 5.36
CA LEU A 208 4.38 10.76 5.74
C LEU A 208 4.11 11.63 4.50
N VAL A 209 5.05 11.73 3.57
CA VAL A 209 4.89 12.52 2.34
C VAL A 209 3.81 11.91 1.44
N ILE A 210 3.75 10.58 1.34
CA ILE A 210 2.68 9.87 0.61
C ILE A 210 1.31 10.15 1.24
N SER A 211 1.23 10.21 2.58
CA SER A 211 -0.01 10.61 3.27
C SER A 211 -0.43 12.03 2.95
N ILE A 212 0.51 12.98 3.01
CA ILE A 212 0.25 14.38 2.67
C ILE A 212 -0.29 14.48 1.25
N LEU A 213 0.28 13.75 0.30
CA LEU A 213 -0.24 13.65 -1.07
C LEU A 213 -1.70 13.16 -1.10
N VAL A 214 -2.00 12.06 -0.40
CA VAL A 214 -3.37 11.54 -0.31
C VAL A 214 -4.29 12.60 0.27
N VAL A 215 -3.95 13.19 1.43
CA VAL A 215 -4.74 14.25 2.09
C VAL A 215 -5.02 15.42 1.13
N ILE A 216 -4.01 15.91 0.41
CA ILE A 216 -4.16 17.02 -0.53
C ILE A 216 -5.11 16.65 -1.68
N ILE A 217 -4.99 15.45 -2.24
CA ILE A 217 -5.93 14.96 -3.27
C ILE A 217 -7.36 14.96 -2.71
N ARG A 218 -7.57 14.45 -1.48
CA ARG A 218 -8.91 14.41 -0.83
C ARG A 218 -9.44 15.83 -0.64
N VAL A 219 -8.64 16.73 -0.06
CA VAL A 219 -9.04 18.12 0.25
C VAL A 219 -9.35 18.92 -1.02
N SER A 220 -8.58 18.75 -2.09
CA SER A 220 -8.71 19.57 -3.30
C SER A 220 -9.79 19.10 -4.27
N HIS A 221 -10.03 17.79 -4.38
CA HIS A 221 -10.89 17.23 -5.44
C HIS A 221 -11.90 16.19 -4.97
N GLY A 222 -12.00 15.96 -3.65
CA GLY A 222 -12.73 14.80 -3.17
C GLY A 222 -14.26 14.93 -3.17
N ILE A 223 -14.82 16.10 -3.45
CA ILE A 223 -16.27 16.35 -3.41
C ILE A 223 -17.04 15.68 -4.57
N ASN A 224 -16.36 15.44 -5.70
CA ASN A 224 -17.00 14.99 -6.94
C ASN A 224 -17.35 13.51 -6.96
N THR A 225 -16.50 12.66 -6.37
CA THR A 225 -16.65 11.19 -6.47
C THR A 225 -16.35 10.46 -5.16
N GLY A 226 -15.98 11.17 -4.08
CA GLY A 226 -15.43 10.50 -2.90
C GLY A 226 -14.06 9.84 -3.15
N TYR A 227 -13.46 10.10 -4.33
CA TYR A 227 -12.08 9.86 -4.74
C TYR A 227 -11.65 8.45 -4.34
N ALA A 228 -12.30 7.49 -4.99
CA ALA A 228 -12.04 6.09 -4.75
C ALA A 228 -10.55 5.79 -4.99
N ILE A 229 -9.98 6.28 -6.10
CA ILE A 229 -8.56 6.24 -6.56
C ILE A 229 -7.84 4.89 -6.42
N ASN A 230 -8.58 3.85 -6.02
CA ASN A 230 -8.08 2.58 -5.53
C ASN A 230 -9.17 1.50 -5.70
N PRO A 231 -9.01 0.60 -6.69
CA PRO A 231 -9.95 -0.51 -6.90
C PRO A 231 -10.00 -1.53 -5.76
N SER A 232 -9.10 -1.47 -4.78
CA SER A 232 -9.14 -2.30 -3.57
C SER A 232 -9.92 -1.63 -2.43
N ARG A 233 -10.21 -0.31 -2.51
CA ARG A 233 -10.91 0.48 -1.47
C ARG A 233 -12.42 0.51 -1.64
N ASP A 234 -12.94 0.16 -2.81
CA ASP A 234 -14.33 0.44 -3.18
C ASP A 234 -15.18 -0.81 -3.48
N PRO A 235 -14.79 -1.70 -4.43
CA PRO A 235 -15.50 -2.96 -4.66
C PRO A 235 -15.58 -3.88 -3.43
N PRO A 236 -14.50 -4.15 -2.66
CA PRO A 236 -14.60 -5.09 -1.54
C PRO A 236 -15.56 -4.61 -0.44
N PRO A 237 -15.52 -3.33 0.00
CA PRO A 237 -16.55 -2.81 0.92
C PRO A 237 -17.96 -2.78 0.30
N SER A 238 -18.10 -2.53 -1.00
CA SER A 238 -19.40 -2.60 -1.68
C SER A 238 -19.98 -4.02 -1.63
N ILE A 239 -19.17 -5.04 -1.89
CA ILE A 239 -19.55 -6.45 -1.77
C ILE A 239 -19.95 -6.77 -0.32
N PHE A 240 -19.22 -6.23 0.67
CA PHE A 240 -19.63 -6.36 2.06
C PHE A 240 -21.01 -5.75 2.32
N THR A 241 -21.27 -4.51 1.89
CA THR A 241 -22.58 -3.87 2.10
C THR A 241 -23.73 -4.59 1.39
N PHE A 242 -23.47 -5.17 0.21
CA PHE A 242 -24.42 -6.03 -0.47
C PHE A 242 -24.81 -7.24 0.40
N ILE A 243 -23.82 -7.93 0.97
CA ILE A 243 -24.02 -9.10 1.83
C ILE A 243 -24.68 -8.71 3.17
N ALA A 244 -24.32 -7.55 3.73
CA ALA A 244 -24.79 -7.08 5.02
C ALA A 244 -26.24 -6.59 5.02
N GLY A 245 -26.83 -6.33 3.84
CA GLY A 245 -28.27 -6.06 3.71
C GLY A 245 -28.65 -4.71 3.09
N TRP A 246 -27.71 -3.90 2.59
CA TRP A 246 -28.05 -2.67 1.83
C TRP A 246 -28.70 -2.98 0.46
N GLY A 247 -28.62 -4.24 0.00
CA GLY A 247 -29.31 -4.71 -1.18
C GLY A 247 -28.60 -4.37 -2.49
N LYS A 248 -29.26 -4.67 -3.62
CA LYS A 248 -28.67 -4.52 -4.97
C LYS A 248 -28.36 -3.07 -5.35
N GLN A 249 -28.97 -2.10 -4.66
CA GLN A 249 -28.79 -0.68 -4.94
C GLN A 249 -27.32 -0.24 -4.85
N VAL A 250 -26.52 -0.91 -4.01
CA VAL A 250 -25.08 -0.61 -3.88
C VAL A 250 -24.30 -0.71 -5.21
N PHE A 251 -24.80 -1.49 -6.18
CA PHE A 251 -24.20 -1.64 -7.50
C PHE A 251 -25.00 -0.94 -8.62
N SER A 252 -26.25 -0.58 -8.40
CA SER A 252 -27.07 0.09 -9.43
C SER A 252 -27.12 1.61 -9.29
N ASP A 253 -26.72 2.14 -8.13
CA ASP A 253 -26.69 3.57 -7.88
C ASP A 253 -25.71 4.31 -8.81
N GLY A 254 -25.99 5.58 -9.12
CA GLY A 254 -25.14 6.42 -9.98
C GLY A 254 -24.94 5.87 -11.40
N GLU A 255 -26.00 5.34 -12.03
CA GLU A 255 -25.94 4.71 -13.37
C GLU A 255 -24.96 3.52 -13.43
N ASN A 256 -24.99 2.66 -12.41
CA ASN A 256 -24.03 1.58 -12.17
C ASN A 256 -22.61 2.09 -11.90
N TRP A 257 -22.46 3.01 -10.95
CA TRP A 257 -21.18 3.64 -10.60
C TRP A 257 -20.04 2.66 -10.31
N TRP A 258 -20.33 1.49 -9.73
CA TRP A 258 -19.35 0.53 -9.16
C TRP A 258 -18.17 0.14 -10.07
N TRP A 259 -18.35 0.13 -11.40
CA TRP A 259 -17.27 -0.25 -12.32
C TRP A 259 -16.28 0.89 -12.58
N VAL A 260 -16.70 2.15 -12.36
CA VAL A 260 -15.86 3.32 -12.61
C VAL A 260 -14.66 3.38 -11.65
N PRO A 261 -14.83 3.21 -10.32
CA PRO A 261 -13.72 3.04 -9.36
C PRO A 261 -12.80 1.85 -9.63
N VAL A 262 -13.17 0.93 -10.51
CA VAL A 262 -12.32 -0.19 -10.93
C VAL A 262 -11.48 0.20 -12.14
N VAL A 263 -12.14 0.66 -13.21
CA VAL A 263 -11.51 0.87 -14.52
C VAL A 263 -10.78 2.20 -14.60
N ALA A 264 -11.39 3.29 -14.12
CA ALA A 264 -10.81 4.63 -14.24
C ALA A 264 -9.48 4.76 -13.48
N PRO A 265 -9.34 4.24 -12.23
CA PRO A 265 -8.05 4.26 -11.55
C PRO A 265 -6.96 3.44 -12.24
N LEU A 266 -7.27 2.29 -12.83
CA LEU A 266 -6.28 1.49 -13.57
C LEU A 266 -5.69 2.26 -14.76
N LEU A 267 -6.55 2.94 -15.52
CA LEU A 267 -6.15 3.79 -16.64
C LEU A 267 -5.39 5.02 -16.15
N GLY A 268 -5.91 5.69 -15.12
CA GLY A 268 -5.31 6.88 -14.53
C GLY A 268 -3.90 6.63 -14.02
N ALA A 269 -3.72 5.60 -13.19
CA ALA A 269 -2.41 5.22 -12.67
C ALA A 269 -1.44 4.89 -13.82
N SER A 270 -1.86 4.11 -14.81
CA SER A 270 -1.02 3.75 -15.97
C SER A 270 -0.54 4.99 -16.72
N LEU A 271 -1.45 5.92 -17.03
CA LEU A 271 -1.11 7.18 -17.70
C LEU A 271 -0.22 8.06 -16.83
N GLY A 272 -0.46 8.13 -15.51
CA GLY A 272 0.37 8.92 -14.58
C GLY A 272 1.79 8.40 -14.51
N GLY A 273 1.96 7.07 -14.48
CA GLY A 273 3.26 6.42 -14.50
C GLY A 273 4.01 6.61 -15.83
N ILE A 274 3.30 6.54 -16.96
CA ILE A 274 3.88 6.82 -18.29
C ILE A 274 4.33 8.28 -18.39
N ILE A 275 3.47 9.24 -17.97
CA ILE A 275 3.81 10.66 -17.98
C ILE A 275 5.06 10.91 -17.14
N TYR A 276 5.16 10.33 -15.95
CA TYR A 276 6.36 10.45 -15.13
C TYR A 276 7.61 9.95 -15.87
N LEU A 277 7.57 8.75 -16.45
CA LEU A 277 8.71 8.17 -17.16
C LEU A 277 9.12 9.00 -18.38
N VAL A 278 8.16 9.48 -19.17
CA VAL A 278 8.43 10.24 -20.40
C VAL A 278 8.96 11.64 -20.10
N PHE A 279 8.32 12.36 -19.17
CA PHE A 279 8.63 13.78 -18.94
C PHE A 279 9.69 14.02 -17.86
N ILE A 280 9.78 13.15 -16.85
CA ILE A 280 10.72 13.31 -15.73
C ILE A 280 11.80 12.24 -15.80
N GLY A 281 11.42 10.95 -15.77
CA GLY A 281 12.38 9.84 -15.71
C GLY A 281 13.36 9.78 -16.89
N SER A 282 12.93 10.18 -18.08
CA SER A 282 13.80 10.22 -19.28
C SER A 282 14.81 11.37 -19.27
N THR A 283 14.62 12.37 -18.39
CA THR A 283 15.52 13.52 -18.27
C THR A 283 16.63 13.31 -17.24
N ILE A 284 16.49 12.31 -16.37
CA ILE A 284 17.43 12.01 -15.30
C ILE A 284 18.53 11.08 -15.85
N PRO A 285 19.82 11.45 -15.79
CA PRO A 285 20.91 10.58 -16.20
C PRO A 285 20.99 9.38 -15.25
N ARG A 286 20.59 8.19 -15.72
CA ARG A 286 20.75 6.95 -14.97
C ARG A 286 22.15 6.41 -15.19
N GLU A 287 22.84 6.06 -14.11
CA GLU A 287 24.07 5.30 -14.24
C GLU A 287 23.69 3.96 -14.89
N PRO A 288 24.33 3.56 -16.02
CA PRO A 288 24.02 2.28 -16.62
C PRO A 288 24.26 1.20 -15.57
N LEU A 289 23.24 0.37 -15.31
CA LEU A 289 23.36 -0.80 -14.44
C LEU A 289 24.65 -1.53 -14.84
N LYS A 290 25.65 -1.52 -13.95
CA LYS A 290 26.78 -2.42 -14.09
C LYS A 290 26.17 -3.82 -14.06
N LEU A 291 26.11 -4.49 -15.21
CA LEU A 291 25.96 -5.94 -15.17
C LEU A 291 27.14 -6.42 -14.34
N GLU A 292 26.88 -6.90 -13.13
CA GLU A 292 27.86 -7.72 -12.43
C GLU A 292 28.13 -8.89 -13.35
N ASP A 293 29.31 -8.88 -13.97
CA ASP A 293 29.81 -9.98 -14.75
C ASP A 293 29.69 -11.24 -13.89
N SER A 294 28.95 -12.21 -14.40
CA SER A 294 28.69 -13.53 -13.80
C SER A 294 29.96 -14.41 -13.73
N VAL A 295 31.13 -13.82 -13.46
CA VAL A 295 32.46 -14.44 -13.45
C VAL A 295 33.14 -14.31 -12.08
N ALA A 296 32.56 -13.61 -11.10
CA ALA A 296 33.17 -13.46 -9.77
C ALA A 296 32.88 -14.60 -8.76
N TYR A 297 32.26 -15.72 -9.16
CA TYR A 297 31.92 -16.83 -8.24
C TYR A 297 32.87 -18.06 -8.30
N GLU A 298 34.02 -17.95 -8.96
CA GLU A 298 35.06 -18.99 -8.95
C GLU A 298 36.38 -18.49 -8.32
N ASP A 299 36.45 -18.21 -7.00
CA ASP A 299 37.75 -18.30 -6.28
C ASP A 299 37.69 -18.39 -4.72
N HIS A 300 36.62 -18.90 -4.13
CA HIS A 300 36.70 -19.38 -2.74
C HIS A 300 36.82 -20.89 -2.73
N GLY A 301 38.02 -21.31 -3.16
CA GLY A 301 38.56 -22.63 -2.91
C GLY A 301 38.40 -23.00 -1.44
N ILE A 302 37.81 -24.16 -1.25
CA ILE A 302 37.66 -24.91 -0.01
C ILE A 302 38.97 -24.86 0.80
N THR A 303 39.07 -23.95 1.76
CA THR A 303 40.10 -24.04 2.80
C THR A 303 39.59 -25.02 3.84
N VAL A 304 39.96 -26.28 3.66
CA VAL A 304 39.85 -27.33 4.67
C VAL A 304 40.66 -26.89 5.88
N LEU A 305 39.99 -26.45 6.95
CA LEU A 305 40.62 -26.20 8.25
C LEU A 305 41.08 -27.52 8.87
N PRO A 306 42.36 -27.66 9.30
CA PRO A 306 42.82 -28.85 9.99
C PRO A 306 42.31 -28.86 11.44
N LYS A 307 41.76 -30.00 11.86
CA LYS A 307 41.42 -30.32 13.25
C LYS A 307 42.69 -30.51 14.09
N MET A 308 42.80 -29.80 15.21
CA MET A 308 43.47 -30.13 16.50
C MET A 308 43.69 -28.80 17.24
N GLY A 309 43.43 -28.60 18.53
CA GLY A 309 42.95 -29.42 19.62
C GLY A 309 42.52 -28.51 20.78
N SER A 310 41.89 -29.13 21.78
CA SER A 310 41.41 -28.64 23.08
C SER A 310 42.07 -27.38 23.67
N HIS A 311 41.27 -26.42 24.14
CA HIS A 311 41.16 -26.02 25.56
C HIS A 311 40.01 -25.00 25.78
N GLU A 312 39.57 -24.93 27.03
CA GLU A 312 38.24 -24.62 27.61
C GLU A 312 37.61 -23.21 27.44
N PRO A 313 36.28 -23.08 27.71
CA PRO A 313 35.52 -21.87 27.46
C PRO A 313 35.41 -20.97 28.71
N MET A 314 35.39 -19.65 28.51
CA MET A 314 34.85 -18.70 29.50
C MET A 314 33.68 -17.92 28.92
N ILE A 315 32.56 -18.05 29.60
CA ILE A 315 31.26 -17.41 29.41
C ILE A 315 31.20 -16.16 30.30
N SER A 316 30.79 -15.00 29.78
CA SER A 316 29.84 -14.08 30.45
C SER A 316 29.55 -12.80 29.66
N PRO A 317 28.39 -12.14 29.91
CA PRO A 317 27.46 -11.83 28.83
C PRO A 317 27.09 -10.33 28.69
N LEU A 318 26.36 -10.08 27.61
CA LEU A 318 25.63 -8.88 27.20
C LEU A 318 25.03 -8.05 28.37
N THR A 319 25.35 -6.76 28.40
CA THR A 319 24.64 -5.76 29.23
C THR A 319 23.52 -5.13 28.42
N LEU A 320 22.29 -5.33 28.89
CA LEU A 320 21.05 -4.76 28.36
C LEU A 320 20.65 -3.61 29.28
N ILE A 321 20.66 -2.38 28.77
CA ILE A 321 20.28 -1.18 29.52
C ILE A 321 18.75 -1.12 29.57
N SER A 322 18.17 -1.32 30.76
CA SER A 322 16.79 -0.94 31.08
C SER A 322 16.80 0.44 31.74
N VAL A 323 15.90 1.32 31.29
CA VAL A 323 15.62 2.60 31.97
C VAL A 323 14.27 2.44 32.67
N SER A 324 14.30 2.44 34.00
CA SER A 324 13.14 2.42 34.89
C SER A 324 12.68 3.85 35.19
N LEU A 325 11.38 4.10 35.05
CA LEU A 325 10.67 5.29 35.52
C LEU A 325 10.68 5.35 37.07
N ALA A 326 11.18 6.45 37.64
CA ALA A 326 10.72 6.98 38.93
C ALA A 326 11.31 8.38 39.18
N ASN A 327 10.54 9.45 38.93
CA ASN A 327 10.37 10.50 39.94
C ASN A 327 9.21 11.44 39.60
N ARG A 328 8.24 11.49 40.53
CA ARG A 328 7.16 12.48 40.61
C ARG A 328 7.70 13.79 41.16
N SER A 329 7.25 14.93 40.63
CA SER A 329 6.60 15.99 41.43
C SER A 329 6.15 17.20 40.59
N SER A 330 5.01 17.74 41.01
CA SER A 330 4.42 19.07 40.74
C SER A 330 4.07 19.50 39.31
N VAL A 331 2.79 19.35 38.95
CA VAL A 331 2.10 20.34 38.11
C VAL A 331 0.86 20.81 38.87
N HIS A 332 0.83 22.11 39.15
CA HIS A 332 -0.30 22.81 39.74
C HIS A 332 -1.39 23.09 38.70
N SER A 333 -2.61 23.02 39.21
CA SER A 333 -3.93 23.29 38.67
C SER A 333 -4.17 24.65 38.01
N ALA A 334 -4.97 24.67 36.93
CA ALA A 334 -5.87 25.77 36.61
C ALA A 334 -7.14 25.26 35.87
N PRO A 335 -8.34 25.85 36.10
CA PRO A 335 -9.66 25.26 35.82
C PRO A 335 -10.33 25.84 34.54
N PRO A 336 -11.55 25.40 34.15
CA PRO A 336 -12.03 25.47 32.77
C PRO A 336 -12.76 26.78 32.46
N LEU A 337 -12.62 27.27 31.23
CA LEU A 337 -13.42 28.37 30.69
C LEU A 337 -14.49 27.82 29.73
N HIS A 338 -15.70 27.80 30.26
CA HIS A 338 -16.97 27.88 29.53
C HIS A 338 -17.07 29.26 28.88
N GLU A 339 -17.36 29.32 27.58
CA GLU A 339 -18.21 30.31 26.87
C GLU A 339 -17.95 30.16 25.37
N SER A 340 -18.92 29.62 24.64
CA SER A 340 -19.83 30.37 23.77
C SER A 340 -19.15 30.89 22.51
N MET A 341 -19.45 30.25 21.37
CA MET A 341 -19.63 30.93 20.10
C MET A 341 -20.37 29.97 19.15
N ALA A 342 -21.65 30.26 18.98
CA ALA A 342 -22.42 29.83 17.84
C ALA A 342 -21.85 30.49 16.58
N LEU A 343 -21.64 29.70 15.54
CA LEU A 343 -21.49 30.20 14.18
C LEU A 343 -22.42 29.38 13.29
N GLU A 344 -23.56 30.00 13.00
CA GLU A 344 -24.36 29.73 11.82
C GLU A 344 -23.55 30.03 10.54
N HIS A 345 -23.92 29.35 9.46
CA HIS A 345 -23.42 29.50 8.08
C HIS A 345 -22.01 28.96 7.80
N PHE A 346 -21.91 27.73 7.30
CA PHE A 346 -21.53 27.40 5.91
C PHE A 346 -21.66 25.89 5.65
#